data_AF-A0A7C6GBT4-F1
#
_entry.id   AF-A0A7C6GBT4-F1
#
_cell.length_a   1.000
_cell.length_b   1.000
_cell.length_c   1.000
_cell.angle_alpha   90.00
_cell.angle_beta   90.00
_cell.angle_gamma   90.00
#
_symmetry.space_group_name_H-M   'P 1'
#
loop_
_entity.id
_entity.type
_entity.pdbx_description
1 polymer ?
#
loop_
_entity_poly.entity_id
_entity_poly.type
_entity_poly.pdbx_seq_one_letter_code
_entity_poly.pdbx_strand_id
1 'polypeptide(L)'
;MGNFLKFIEEDVNAKKVLISTMPTKTKTNIRKYNEKIDDMLGKYNEYKASVKKYIETKSKSFNIKRKSNALDELSDKVNMLEHVKFVLNPTNTYFEKVGFDNLLYQISNYSDFNFSSLNEIIDQILDKFELAGIHLSSNDFNYTYYVNEYMTSFIEARKENPKNLEKVSEIFEKIYWVNPEIIEHIELNFRKLIKRHEKDFVDYVGKLQEKVKIDNKITDYQDCLERLEKAYTELNVANRENICDIIDLAKKGEIDINNYFEDSKVRTSTYNSLMIDSSVFKEKENMEKFYDCLEKLKANIEEYSNYIKFVPFFDNFKNEYEKLILKGDNANNDNKELKNIESKIADKEAKLEKLNKKIQNEDVGLFNLKNKENALKQMKMDSIKLAKELYDLYKSFDEEYFKDKVLSILNNSLTISDVLHLYYSFDYFKKMAIKKAFDLTAYDEILKYSESFDLFAMDPTNIIINGVPLFEENNIAKVIVNKYRFDNIDLSEEDLEPENLESLLGKVQFLLRINEIEKSKTSVDKIWFMVQVENIIKAENKKE
;
A
#
# COMPACT_ATOMS: atom_id res chain seq x y z
N MET A 1 -38.54 -34.82 -8.35
CA MET A 1 -38.41 -34.12 -9.66
C MET A 1 -38.09 -35.04 -10.83
N GLY A 2 -37.53 -36.25 -10.66
CA GLY A 2 -37.30 -37.18 -11.78
C GLY A 2 -38.54 -37.54 -12.61
N ASN A 3 -39.74 -37.31 -12.06
CA ASN A 3 -41.01 -37.56 -12.74
C ASN A 3 -41.56 -36.35 -13.53
N PHE A 4 -41.05 -35.13 -13.30
CA PHE A 4 -41.60 -33.92 -13.95
C PHE A 4 -40.99 -33.65 -15.33
N LEU A 5 -39.68 -33.84 -15.49
CA LEU A 5 -39.04 -33.73 -16.82
C LEU A 5 -39.64 -34.75 -17.78
N LYS A 6 -39.71 -36.01 -17.35
CA LYS A 6 -40.33 -37.10 -18.12
C LYS A 6 -41.79 -36.81 -18.46
N PHE A 7 -42.57 -36.30 -17.50
CA PHE A 7 -43.94 -35.84 -17.75
C PHE A 7 -44.01 -34.75 -18.83
N ILE A 8 -43.14 -33.73 -18.76
CA ILE A 8 -43.11 -32.65 -19.77
C ILE A 8 -42.73 -33.21 -21.15
N GLU A 9 -41.74 -34.09 -21.24
CA GLU A 9 -41.33 -34.71 -22.50
C GLU A 9 -42.45 -35.56 -23.13
N GLU A 10 -43.13 -36.37 -22.32
CA GLU A 10 -44.29 -37.16 -22.74
C GLU A 10 -45.46 -36.26 -23.18
N ASP A 11 -45.77 -35.21 -22.42
CA ASP A 11 -46.82 -34.24 -22.72
C ASP A 11 -46.51 -33.43 -24.00
N VAL A 12 -45.26 -33.02 -24.22
CA VAL A 12 -44.81 -32.37 -25.46
C VAL A 12 -45.00 -33.27 -26.66
N ASN A 13 -44.62 -34.55 -26.56
CA ASN A 13 -44.79 -35.51 -27.64
C ASN A 13 -46.27 -35.75 -27.96
N ALA A 14 -47.11 -35.92 -26.93
CA ALA A 14 -48.55 -36.08 -27.10
C ALA A 14 -49.19 -34.85 -27.77
N LYS A 15 -48.81 -33.63 -27.36
CA LYS A 15 -49.33 -32.39 -27.94
C LYS A 15 -48.85 -32.16 -29.37
N LYS A 16 -47.62 -32.53 -29.73
CA LYS A 16 -47.15 -32.49 -31.13
C LYS A 16 -48.00 -33.36 -32.05
N VAL A 17 -48.34 -34.57 -31.61
CA VAL A 17 -49.23 -35.49 -32.34
C VAL A 17 -50.65 -34.94 -32.45
N LEU A 18 -51.16 -34.34 -31.37
CA LEU A 18 -52.47 -33.69 -31.40
C LEU A 18 -52.50 -32.53 -32.41
N ILE A 19 -51.49 -31.65 -32.39
CA ILE A 19 -51.41 -30.51 -33.31
C ILE A 19 -51.35 -30.99 -34.77
N SER A 20 -50.56 -32.03 -35.07
CA SER A 20 -50.39 -32.51 -36.46
C SER A 20 -51.65 -33.17 -37.05
N THR A 21 -52.59 -33.57 -36.20
CA THR A 21 -53.84 -34.25 -36.61
C THR A 21 -55.05 -33.30 -36.65
N MET A 22 -54.91 -32.05 -36.21
CA MET A 22 -56.01 -31.08 -36.21
C MET A 22 -56.31 -30.53 -37.62
N PRO A 23 -57.59 -30.41 -38.01
CA PRO A 23 -57.97 -29.88 -39.32
C PRO A 23 -57.71 -28.37 -39.41
N THR A 24 -57.23 -27.90 -40.57
CA THR A 24 -56.87 -26.48 -40.82
C THR A 24 -57.50 -25.88 -42.09
N LYS A 25 -58.44 -26.59 -42.74
CA LYS A 25 -58.95 -26.24 -44.08
C LYS A 25 -60.04 -25.16 -44.13
N THR A 26 -60.71 -24.86 -43.01
CA THR A 26 -61.83 -23.89 -42.97
C THR A 26 -61.56 -22.81 -41.95
N LYS A 27 -62.17 -21.62 -42.12
CA LYS A 27 -62.02 -20.50 -41.17
C LYS A 27 -62.34 -20.89 -39.72
N THR A 28 -63.36 -21.70 -39.51
CA THR A 28 -63.73 -22.24 -38.19
C THR A 28 -62.68 -23.20 -37.63
N ASN A 29 -62.12 -24.06 -38.48
CA ASN A 29 -61.09 -25.03 -38.09
C ASN A 29 -59.78 -24.33 -37.73
N ILE A 30 -59.38 -23.30 -38.50
CA ILE A 30 -58.22 -22.46 -38.19
C ILE A 30 -58.40 -21.74 -36.85
N ARG A 31 -59.60 -21.19 -36.57
CA ARG A 31 -59.87 -20.53 -35.27
C ARG A 31 -59.70 -21.51 -34.11
N LYS A 32 -60.28 -22.70 -34.19
CA LYS A 32 -60.15 -23.74 -33.15
C LYS A 32 -58.72 -24.25 -33.00
N TYR A 33 -57.97 -24.33 -34.10
CA TYR A 33 -56.55 -24.68 -34.08
C TYR A 33 -55.76 -23.62 -33.28
N ASN A 34 -55.92 -22.34 -33.61
CA ASN A 34 -55.25 -21.25 -32.90
C ASN A 34 -55.63 -21.18 -31.42
N GLU A 35 -56.93 -21.28 -31.09
CA GLU A 35 -57.41 -21.34 -29.70
C GLU A 35 -56.72 -22.48 -28.91
N LYS A 36 -56.47 -23.62 -29.58
CA LYS A 36 -55.81 -24.76 -28.94
C LYS A 36 -54.30 -24.55 -28.76
N ILE A 37 -53.65 -23.93 -29.73
CA ILE A 37 -52.25 -23.50 -29.62
C ILE A 37 -52.10 -22.51 -28.47
N ASP A 38 -53.00 -21.54 -28.33
CA ASP A 38 -52.98 -20.54 -27.25
C ASP A 38 -53.19 -21.19 -25.87
N ASP A 39 -54.13 -22.14 -25.73
CA ASP A 39 -54.31 -22.94 -24.50
C ASP A 39 -53.04 -23.75 -24.14
N MET A 40 -52.42 -24.37 -25.14
CA MET A 40 -51.17 -25.11 -24.92
C MET A 40 -50.02 -24.18 -24.51
N LEU A 41 -49.88 -23.03 -25.17
CA LEU A 41 -48.87 -22.02 -24.88
C LEU A 41 -49.05 -21.45 -23.47
N GLY A 42 -50.30 -21.15 -23.07
CA GLY A 42 -50.63 -20.74 -21.71
C GLY A 42 -50.17 -21.75 -20.66
N LYS A 43 -50.50 -23.04 -20.84
CA LYS A 43 -50.08 -24.12 -19.93
C LYS A 43 -48.57 -24.28 -19.83
N TYR A 44 -47.86 -24.20 -20.95
CA TYR A 44 -46.39 -24.29 -20.92
C TYR A 44 -45.74 -23.07 -20.26
N ASN A 45 -46.33 -21.88 -20.41
CA ASN A 45 -45.88 -20.70 -19.69
C ASN A 45 -46.11 -20.84 -18.17
N GLU A 46 -47.22 -21.43 -17.74
CA GLU A 46 -47.47 -21.75 -16.32
C GLU A 46 -46.48 -22.76 -15.75
N TYR A 47 -46.17 -23.82 -16.51
CA TYR A 47 -45.14 -24.80 -16.14
C TYR A 47 -43.78 -24.14 -16.04
N LYS A 48 -43.40 -23.32 -17.03
CA LYS A 48 -42.16 -22.54 -17.01
C LYS A 48 -42.07 -21.67 -15.75
N ALA A 49 -43.12 -20.92 -15.44
CA ALA A 49 -43.16 -20.04 -14.27
C ALA A 49 -43.05 -20.82 -12.94
N SER A 50 -43.70 -21.98 -12.84
CA SER A 50 -43.67 -22.83 -11.66
C SER A 50 -42.29 -23.47 -11.45
N VAL A 51 -41.66 -23.95 -12.52
CA VAL A 51 -40.28 -24.45 -12.48
C VAL A 51 -39.33 -23.34 -12.06
N LYS A 52 -39.44 -22.15 -12.67
CA LYS A 52 -38.64 -20.96 -12.31
C LYS A 52 -38.76 -20.63 -10.82
N LYS A 53 -39.99 -20.50 -10.32
CA LYS A 53 -40.24 -20.22 -8.91
C LYS A 53 -39.64 -21.29 -8.00
N TYR A 54 -39.76 -22.56 -8.36
CA TYR A 54 -39.16 -23.64 -7.59
C TYR A 54 -37.64 -23.54 -7.54
N ILE A 55 -36.97 -23.40 -8.70
CA ILE A 55 -35.49 -23.39 -8.75
C ILE A 55 -34.93 -22.15 -8.06
N GLU A 56 -35.58 -21.00 -8.17
CA GLU A 56 -35.22 -19.79 -7.44
C GLU A 56 -35.37 -19.95 -5.93
N THR A 57 -36.50 -20.52 -5.49
CA THR A 57 -36.76 -20.78 -4.06
C THR A 57 -35.75 -21.78 -3.51
N LYS A 58 -35.44 -22.83 -4.28
CA LYS A 58 -34.46 -23.85 -3.90
C LYS A 58 -33.05 -23.27 -3.85
N SER A 59 -32.66 -22.45 -4.83
CA SER A 59 -31.36 -21.78 -4.86
C SER A 59 -31.21 -20.85 -3.65
N LYS A 60 -32.24 -20.04 -3.34
CA LYS A 60 -32.28 -19.20 -2.13
C LYS A 60 -32.17 -20.00 -0.84
N SER A 61 -32.70 -21.23 -0.79
CA SER A 61 -32.60 -22.10 0.40
C SER A 61 -31.16 -22.55 0.71
N PHE A 62 -30.23 -22.41 -0.24
CA PHE A 62 -28.81 -22.72 -0.06
C PHE A 62 -27.96 -21.50 0.29
N ASN A 63 -28.52 -20.28 0.25
CA ASN A 63 -27.76 -19.08 0.59
C ASN A 63 -27.27 -19.13 2.04
N ILE A 64 -25.99 -18.80 2.22
CA ILE A 64 -25.35 -18.68 3.51
C ILE A 64 -25.28 -17.19 3.85
N LYS A 65 -25.58 -16.83 5.11
CA LYS A 65 -25.48 -15.44 5.56
C LYS A 65 -24.01 -15.11 5.84
N ARG A 66 -23.49 -14.06 5.21
CA ARG A 66 -22.19 -13.46 5.54
C ARG A 66 -22.22 -12.91 6.97
N LYS A 67 -21.19 -13.19 7.77
CA LYS A 67 -20.97 -12.53 9.06
C LYS A 67 -20.21 -11.23 8.77
N SER A 68 -20.78 -10.07 9.13
CA SER A 68 -20.37 -8.78 8.56
C SER A 68 -19.62 -7.84 9.50
N ASN A 69 -19.51 -8.13 10.81
CA ASN A 69 -19.16 -7.08 11.78
C ASN A 69 -17.76 -7.19 12.41
N ALA A 70 -17.03 -8.29 12.22
CA ALA A 70 -15.75 -8.49 12.92
C ALA A 70 -14.52 -7.96 12.15
N LEU A 71 -14.65 -7.75 10.84
CA LEU A 71 -13.51 -7.40 9.99
C LEU A 71 -13.10 -5.94 10.16
N ASP A 72 -14.09 -5.02 10.10
CA ASP A 72 -13.86 -3.58 10.23
C ASP A 72 -13.23 -3.25 11.60
N GLU A 73 -13.74 -3.87 12.68
CA GLU A 73 -13.19 -3.70 14.03
C GLU A 73 -11.73 -4.17 14.14
N LEU A 74 -11.37 -5.26 13.46
CA LEU A 74 -9.99 -5.76 13.43
C LEU A 74 -9.09 -4.87 12.58
N SER A 75 -9.57 -4.39 11.43
CA SER A 75 -8.83 -3.46 10.58
C SER A 75 -8.57 -2.13 11.31
N ASP A 76 -9.57 -1.56 11.97
CA ASP A 76 -9.42 -0.35 12.79
C ASP A 76 -8.41 -0.55 13.93
N LYS A 77 -8.44 -1.72 14.57
CA LYS A 77 -7.47 -2.08 15.63
C LYS A 77 -6.05 -2.17 15.06
N VAL A 78 -5.85 -2.76 13.88
CA VAL A 78 -4.54 -2.83 13.23
C VAL A 78 -4.04 -1.43 12.88
N ASN A 79 -4.85 -0.62 12.19
CA ASN A 79 -4.50 0.76 11.81
C ASN A 79 -4.12 1.62 13.02
N MET A 80 -4.86 1.47 14.12
CA MET A 80 -4.56 2.15 15.38
C MET A 80 -3.20 1.71 15.95
N LEU A 81 -2.92 0.40 16.00
CA LEU A 81 -1.65 -0.11 16.51
C LEU A 81 -0.45 0.25 15.62
N GLU A 82 -0.63 0.33 14.29
CA GLU A 82 0.38 0.82 13.35
C GLU A 82 0.74 2.28 13.63
N HIS A 83 -0.28 3.11 13.87
CA HIS A 83 -0.06 4.50 14.26
C HIS A 83 0.72 4.59 15.59
N VAL A 84 0.37 3.76 16.58
CA VAL A 84 1.12 3.73 17.85
C VAL A 84 2.56 3.25 17.63
N LYS A 85 2.78 2.21 16.82
CA LYS A 85 4.12 1.72 16.44
C LYS A 85 4.95 2.86 15.85
N PHE A 86 4.41 3.61 14.90
CA PHE A 86 5.10 4.75 14.30
C PHE A 86 5.49 5.82 15.34
N VAL A 87 4.54 6.24 16.19
CA VAL A 87 4.77 7.27 17.22
C VAL A 87 5.79 6.83 18.28
N LEU A 88 5.78 5.54 18.65
CA LEU A 88 6.69 4.97 19.64
C LEU A 88 8.04 4.51 19.07
N ASN A 89 8.22 4.50 17.75
CA ASN A 89 9.43 4.01 17.10
C ASN A 89 10.69 4.71 17.68
N PRO A 90 11.65 3.97 18.26
CA PRO A 90 12.85 4.56 18.85
C PRO A 90 13.85 5.06 17.80
N THR A 91 13.79 4.56 16.56
CA THR A 91 14.69 4.97 15.47
C THR A 91 14.40 6.40 15.01
N ASN A 92 13.14 6.82 15.09
CA ASN A 92 12.68 8.12 14.61
C ASN A 92 12.88 9.24 15.62
N THR A 93 13.29 10.38 15.10
CA THR A 93 13.37 11.64 15.84
C THR A 93 12.04 12.38 15.76
N TYR A 94 12.00 13.60 16.30
CA TYR A 94 10.84 14.47 16.13
C TYR A 94 10.57 14.79 14.65
N PHE A 95 11.61 14.78 13.83
CA PHE A 95 11.54 15.18 12.43
C PHE A 95 10.64 14.25 11.62
N GLU A 96 10.87 12.94 11.71
CA GLU A 96 10.05 11.93 11.05
C GLU A 96 8.67 11.80 11.73
N LYS A 97 8.61 11.82 13.07
CA LYS A 97 7.33 11.65 13.80
C LYS A 97 6.31 12.76 13.54
N VAL A 98 6.77 13.99 13.28
CA VAL A 98 5.89 15.11 12.90
C VAL A 98 5.52 15.04 11.40
N GLY A 99 6.35 14.37 10.60
CA GLY A 99 6.19 14.18 9.15
C GLY A 99 6.92 15.22 8.30
N PHE A 100 7.98 15.84 8.83
CA PHE A 100 8.75 16.84 8.07
C PHE A 100 9.55 16.21 6.94
N ASP A 101 10.05 14.99 7.10
CA ASP A 101 10.80 14.25 6.08
C ASP A 101 9.98 14.04 4.79
N ASN A 102 8.73 13.59 4.91
CA ASN A 102 7.83 13.43 3.77
C ASN A 102 7.45 14.78 3.12
N LEU A 103 7.18 15.81 3.92
CA LEU A 103 6.84 17.14 3.39
C LEU A 103 8.04 17.80 2.68
N LEU A 104 9.25 17.60 3.18
CA LEU A 104 10.47 18.08 2.53
C LEU A 104 10.82 17.26 1.29
N TYR A 105 10.48 15.97 1.26
CA TYR A 105 10.54 15.20 0.02
C TYR A 105 9.61 15.77 -1.06
N GLN A 106 8.37 16.10 -0.68
CA GLN A 106 7.41 16.71 -1.60
C GLN A 106 7.91 18.08 -2.11
N ILE A 107 8.35 18.97 -1.21
CA ILE A 107 8.78 20.31 -1.62
C ILE A 107 10.04 20.28 -2.53
N SER A 108 10.95 19.32 -2.31
CA SER A 108 12.16 19.16 -3.14
C SER A 108 11.88 18.58 -4.53
N ASN A 109 10.72 17.94 -4.73
CA ASN A 109 10.24 17.45 -6.03
C ASN A 109 9.13 18.35 -6.61
N TYR A 110 9.15 19.65 -6.28
CA TYR A 110 8.13 20.62 -6.71
C TYR A 110 7.92 20.70 -8.22
N SER A 111 8.91 20.31 -9.04
CA SER A 111 8.82 20.34 -10.50
C SER A 111 7.73 19.42 -11.05
N ASP A 112 7.35 18.39 -10.29
CA ASP A 112 6.31 17.42 -10.69
C ASP A 112 4.90 17.89 -10.29
N PHE A 113 4.81 19.02 -9.58
CA PHE A 113 3.56 19.56 -9.05
C PHE A 113 3.13 20.85 -9.76
N ASN A 114 1.82 21.10 -9.74
CA ASN A 114 1.30 22.42 -10.08
C ASN A 114 1.44 23.38 -8.89
N PHE A 115 1.27 24.68 -9.14
CA PHE A 115 1.42 25.72 -8.12
C PHE A 115 0.45 25.58 -6.93
N SER A 116 -0.76 25.04 -7.14
CA SER A 116 -1.72 24.79 -6.05
C SER A 116 -1.18 23.75 -5.08
N SER A 117 -0.68 22.64 -5.60
CA SER A 117 -0.11 21.56 -4.80
C SER A 117 1.12 22.02 -4.01
N LEU A 118 1.96 22.89 -4.58
CA LEU A 118 3.07 23.51 -3.84
C LEU A 118 2.58 24.32 -2.63
N ASN A 119 1.54 25.13 -2.80
CA ASN A 119 0.96 25.91 -1.72
C ASN A 119 0.34 25.03 -0.63
N GLU A 120 -0.30 23.92 -1.01
CA GLU A 120 -0.82 22.92 -0.07
C GLU A 120 0.31 22.29 0.75
N ILE A 121 1.47 22.00 0.15
CA ILE A 121 2.64 21.50 0.87
C ILE A 121 3.14 22.53 1.89
N ILE A 122 3.26 23.80 1.48
CA ILE A 122 3.67 24.90 2.38
C ILE A 122 2.68 25.05 3.55
N ASP A 123 1.38 24.99 3.27
CA ASP A 123 0.31 25.06 4.27
C ASP A 123 0.40 23.90 5.29
N GLN A 124 0.59 22.68 4.79
CA GLN A 124 0.78 21.50 5.64
C GLN A 124 2.01 21.62 6.55
N ILE A 125 3.12 22.20 6.06
CA ILE A 125 4.30 22.47 6.90
C ILE A 125 3.93 23.46 8.02
N LEU A 126 3.22 24.55 7.71
CA LEU A 126 2.77 25.53 8.72
C LEU A 126 1.85 24.88 9.76
N ASP A 127 0.95 24.00 9.35
CA ASP A 127 0.09 23.24 10.27
C ASP A 127 0.90 22.40 11.26
N LYS A 128 2.04 21.82 10.83
CA LYS A 128 2.93 21.08 11.76
C LYS A 128 3.51 21.99 12.85
N PHE A 129 3.87 23.22 12.52
CA PHE A 129 4.31 24.21 13.51
C PHE A 129 3.17 24.55 14.48
N GLU A 130 1.95 24.77 13.97
CA GLU A 130 0.78 25.09 14.78
C GLU A 130 0.39 23.94 15.73
N LEU A 131 0.51 22.68 15.31
CA LEU A 131 0.30 21.51 16.16
C LEU A 131 1.25 21.45 17.36
N ALA A 132 2.48 21.93 17.19
CA ALA A 132 3.46 22.08 18.27
C ALA A 132 3.27 23.37 19.08
N GLY A 133 2.27 24.19 18.77
CA GLY A 133 2.00 25.47 19.44
C GLY A 133 2.88 26.63 18.97
N ILE A 134 3.50 26.51 17.79
CA ILE A 134 4.38 27.53 17.22
C ILE A 134 3.60 28.32 16.17
N HIS A 135 3.43 29.62 16.42
CA HIS A 135 2.75 30.51 15.48
C HIS A 135 3.77 31.32 14.68
N LEU A 136 4.02 30.88 13.45
CA LEU A 136 4.91 31.56 12.52
C LEU A 136 4.24 32.79 11.90
N SER A 137 5.04 33.83 11.69
CA SER A 137 4.66 35.09 11.07
C SER A 137 5.58 35.39 9.89
N SER A 138 5.23 36.38 9.07
CA SER A 138 6.07 36.82 7.95
C SER A 138 7.51 37.19 8.35
N ASN A 139 7.73 37.59 9.61
CA ASN A 139 9.05 37.94 10.14
C ASN A 139 9.98 36.73 10.31
N ASP A 140 9.42 35.52 10.42
CA ASP A 140 10.16 34.28 10.55
C ASP A 140 10.77 33.83 9.20
N PHE A 141 10.18 34.30 8.11
CA PHE A 141 10.57 34.01 6.73
C PHE A 141 11.54 35.04 6.17
N ASN A 142 12.72 35.15 6.77
CA ASN A 142 13.75 36.14 6.40
C ASN A 142 15.04 35.52 5.83
N TYR A 143 14.98 34.28 5.33
CA TYR A 143 16.16 33.57 4.79
C TYR A 143 16.80 34.30 3.62
N THR A 144 15.96 34.77 2.70
CA THR A 144 16.33 35.67 1.61
C THR A 144 15.27 36.74 1.46
N TYR A 145 15.60 37.85 0.79
CA TYR A 145 14.64 38.89 0.44
C TYR A 145 13.38 38.33 -0.26
N TYR A 146 13.55 37.42 -1.22
CA TYR A 146 12.46 36.85 -2.00
C TYR A 146 11.59 35.87 -1.20
N VAL A 147 12.18 35.09 -0.29
CA VAL A 147 11.41 34.25 0.64
C VAL A 147 10.51 35.12 1.52
N ASN A 148 11.00 36.27 1.97
CA ASN A 148 10.21 37.20 2.76
C ASN A 148 9.05 37.80 1.96
N GLU A 149 9.30 38.27 0.73
CA GLU A 149 8.28 38.82 -0.16
C GLU A 149 7.18 37.78 -0.46
N TYR A 150 7.58 36.54 -0.77
CA TYR A 150 6.66 35.45 -1.04
C TYR A 150 5.84 35.06 0.20
N MET A 151 6.49 34.71 1.31
CA MET A 151 5.81 34.18 2.49
C MET A 151 4.96 35.23 3.22
N THR A 152 5.31 36.53 3.11
CA THR A 152 4.45 37.61 3.58
C THR A 152 3.11 37.56 2.85
N SER A 153 3.17 37.49 1.52
CA SER A 153 2.00 37.45 0.66
C SER A 153 1.18 36.18 0.86
N PHE A 154 1.86 35.03 1.02
CA PHE A 154 1.22 33.75 1.33
C PHE A 154 0.46 33.79 2.66
N ILE A 155 1.10 34.25 3.74
CA ILE A 155 0.49 34.30 5.07
C ILE A 155 -0.67 35.29 5.13
N GLU A 156 -0.57 36.42 4.43
CA GLU A 156 -1.68 37.37 4.30
C GLU A 156 -2.86 36.76 3.54
N ALA A 157 -2.61 36.12 2.40
CA ALA A 157 -3.65 35.44 1.62
C ALA A 157 -4.31 34.30 2.41
N ARG A 158 -3.51 33.49 3.13
CA ARG A 158 -3.99 32.42 4.02
C ARG A 158 -4.96 32.95 5.09
N LYS A 159 -4.71 34.14 5.65
CA LYS A 159 -5.60 34.78 6.62
C LYS A 159 -6.88 35.35 6.01
N GLU A 160 -6.79 35.93 4.81
CA GLU A 160 -7.94 36.53 4.10
C GLU A 160 -8.91 35.47 3.58
N ASN A 161 -8.40 34.48 2.84
CA ASN A 161 -9.18 33.38 2.29
C ASN A 161 -8.26 32.18 1.97
N PRO A 162 -8.22 31.14 2.83
CA PRO A 162 -7.39 29.95 2.63
C PRO A 162 -7.62 29.23 1.29
N LYS A 163 -8.78 29.44 0.66
CA LYS A 163 -9.16 28.78 -0.60
C LYS A 163 -8.86 29.59 -1.86
N ASN A 164 -8.36 30.82 -1.75
CA ASN A 164 -7.99 31.63 -2.91
C ASN A 164 -6.61 32.27 -2.72
N LEU A 165 -5.60 31.66 -3.36
CA LEU A 165 -4.21 32.11 -3.36
C LEU A 165 -3.79 32.76 -4.70
N GLU A 166 -4.73 33.24 -5.52
CA GLU A 166 -4.43 33.88 -6.83
C GLU A 166 -3.40 35.02 -6.70
N LYS A 167 -3.50 35.85 -5.66
CA LYS A 167 -2.53 36.93 -5.38
C LYS A 167 -1.11 36.39 -5.12
N VAL A 168 -0.98 35.17 -4.60
CA VAL A 168 0.31 34.52 -4.35
C VAL A 168 0.95 34.08 -5.66
N SER A 169 0.16 33.64 -6.64
CA SER A 169 0.65 33.23 -7.96
C SER A 169 1.34 34.37 -8.71
N GLU A 170 0.77 35.57 -8.69
CA GLU A 170 1.37 36.75 -9.35
C GLU A 170 2.74 37.10 -8.75
N ILE A 171 2.84 37.05 -7.42
CA ILE A 171 4.08 37.36 -6.68
C ILE A 171 5.11 36.26 -6.90
N PHE A 172 4.67 35.00 -6.91
CA PHE A 172 5.52 33.87 -7.27
C PHE A 172 6.14 34.04 -8.65
N GLU A 173 5.33 34.33 -9.68
CA GLU A 173 5.81 34.48 -11.06
C GLU A 173 6.85 35.60 -11.16
N LYS A 174 6.56 36.76 -10.57
CA LYS A 174 7.50 37.90 -10.52
C LYS A 174 8.83 37.52 -9.88
N ILE A 175 8.79 36.78 -8.77
CA ILE A 175 10.00 36.34 -8.06
C ILE A 175 10.74 35.29 -8.88
N TYR A 176 10.04 34.31 -9.45
CA TYR A 176 10.60 33.17 -10.16
C TYR A 176 11.47 33.59 -11.35
N TRP A 177 11.06 34.62 -12.10
CA TRP A 177 11.86 35.18 -13.20
C TRP A 177 13.21 35.77 -12.76
N VAL A 178 13.35 36.14 -11.49
CA VAL A 178 14.59 36.70 -10.92
C VAL A 178 15.35 35.67 -10.08
N ASN A 179 14.63 34.75 -9.45
CA ASN A 179 15.15 33.68 -8.61
C ASN A 179 14.38 32.38 -8.88
N PRO A 180 14.78 31.60 -9.89
CA PRO A 180 14.13 30.32 -10.22
C PRO A 180 14.21 29.28 -9.09
N GLU A 181 15.21 29.42 -8.20
CA GLU A 181 15.47 28.52 -7.05
C GLU A 181 14.70 28.95 -5.79
N ILE A 182 13.65 29.77 -5.92
CA ILE A 182 12.86 30.27 -4.78
C ILE A 182 12.29 29.16 -3.89
N ILE A 183 11.91 28.02 -4.46
CA ILE A 183 11.35 26.89 -3.68
C ILE A 183 12.42 26.27 -2.78
N GLU A 184 13.64 26.09 -3.29
CA GLU A 184 14.79 25.63 -2.51
C GLU A 184 15.08 26.61 -1.36
N HIS A 185 14.94 27.92 -1.59
CA HIS A 185 15.12 28.92 -0.54
C HIS A 185 14.00 28.89 0.53
N ILE A 186 12.76 28.58 0.14
CA ILE A 186 11.65 28.39 1.08
C ILE A 186 11.90 27.13 1.92
N GLU A 187 12.31 26.02 1.29
CA GLU A 187 12.72 24.78 1.97
C GLU A 187 13.82 25.06 3.00
N LEU A 188 14.88 25.79 2.62
CA LEU A 188 15.97 26.18 3.53
C LEU A 188 15.48 27.01 4.72
N ASN A 189 14.54 27.93 4.50
CA ASN A 189 13.97 28.69 5.61
C ASN A 189 13.21 27.78 6.59
N PHE A 190 12.41 26.85 6.08
CA PHE A 190 11.73 25.86 6.91
C PHE A 190 12.73 24.99 7.68
N ARG A 191 13.79 24.47 7.03
CA ARG A 191 14.84 23.71 7.73
C ARG A 191 15.45 24.49 8.89
N LYS A 192 15.75 25.78 8.70
CA LYS A 192 16.24 26.67 9.77
C LYS A 192 15.21 26.86 10.88
N LEU A 193 13.93 27.03 10.55
CA LEU A 193 12.86 27.17 11.54
C LEU A 193 12.63 25.89 12.33
N ILE A 194 12.62 24.73 11.66
CA ILE A 194 12.49 23.41 12.29
C ILE A 194 13.62 23.22 13.31
N LYS A 195 14.87 23.48 12.91
CA LYS A 195 16.03 23.41 13.81
C LYS A 195 15.95 24.39 14.98
N ARG A 196 15.48 25.63 14.73
CA ARG A 196 15.31 26.65 15.78
C ARG A 196 14.32 26.19 16.86
N HIS A 197 13.27 25.48 16.46
CA HIS A 197 12.18 25.02 17.32
C HIS A 197 12.27 23.54 17.71
N GLU A 198 13.46 22.93 17.57
CA GLU A 198 13.70 21.51 17.89
C GLU A 198 13.11 21.11 19.26
N LYS A 199 13.35 21.92 20.29
CA LYS A 199 12.86 21.63 21.64
C LYS A 199 11.33 21.58 21.72
N ASP A 200 10.65 22.49 21.03
CA ASP A 200 9.18 22.56 21.02
C ASP A 200 8.59 21.28 20.37
N PHE A 201 9.21 20.82 19.28
CA PHE A 201 8.81 19.57 18.62
C PHE A 201 9.12 18.33 19.44
N VAL A 202 10.28 18.28 20.11
CA VAL A 202 10.61 17.19 21.04
C VAL A 202 9.59 17.12 22.17
N ASP A 203 9.22 18.26 22.77
CA ASP A 203 8.22 18.32 23.83
C ASP A 203 6.81 17.91 23.31
N TYR A 204 6.44 18.33 22.10
CA TYR A 204 5.19 17.90 21.45
C TYR A 204 5.15 16.39 21.22
N VAL A 205 6.20 15.81 20.64
CA VAL A 205 6.30 14.37 20.39
C VAL A 205 6.30 13.60 21.71
N GLY A 206 6.99 14.06 22.75
CA GLY A 206 6.95 13.43 24.07
C GLY A 206 5.54 13.38 24.65
N LYS A 207 4.77 14.47 24.55
CA LYS A 207 3.35 14.49 24.96
C LYS A 207 2.50 13.55 24.13
N LEU A 208 2.73 13.48 22.82
CA LEU A 208 2.02 12.59 21.90
C LEU A 208 2.29 11.12 22.26
N GLN A 209 3.55 10.76 22.50
CA GLN A 209 3.97 9.42 22.91
C GLN A 209 3.29 8.98 24.22
N GLU A 210 3.25 9.84 25.23
CA GLU A 210 2.57 9.54 26.49
C GLU A 210 1.05 9.41 26.30
N LYS A 211 0.45 10.26 25.47
CA LYS A 211 -0.97 10.18 25.13
C LYS A 211 -1.32 8.85 24.46
N VAL A 212 -0.59 8.44 23.41
CA VAL A 212 -0.90 7.20 22.68
C VAL A 212 -0.70 5.96 23.55
N LYS A 213 0.27 5.96 24.48
CA LYS A 213 0.42 4.88 25.47
C LYS A 213 -0.79 4.77 26.39
N ILE A 214 -1.26 5.89 26.93
CA ILE A 214 -2.40 5.94 27.85
C ILE A 214 -3.69 5.52 27.14
N ASP A 215 -3.99 6.15 25.99
CA ASP A 215 -5.24 5.95 25.25
C ASP A 215 -5.37 4.49 24.77
N ASN A 216 -4.27 3.86 24.38
CA ASN A 216 -4.25 2.49 23.83
C ASN A 216 -3.78 1.42 24.84
N LYS A 217 -3.49 1.82 26.09
CA LYS A 217 -3.00 0.96 27.18
C LYS A 217 -1.75 0.16 26.80
N ILE A 218 -0.81 0.81 26.12
CA ILE A 218 0.46 0.23 25.66
C ILE A 218 1.57 0.69 26.62
N THR A 219 2.42 -0.23 27.07
CA THR A 219 3.49 0.09 28.02
C THR A 219 4.69 0.72 27.32
N ASP A 220 5.11 0.10 26.22
CA ASP A 220 6.31 0.46 25.47
C ASP A 220 6.22 -0.04 24.03
N TYR A 221 7.30 0.20 23.27
CA TYR A 221 7.37 -0.18 21.86
C TYR A 221 7.26 -1.70 21.63
N GLN A 222 7.82 -2.52 22.52
CA GLN A 222 7.81 -3.97 22.39
C GLN A 222 6.40 -4.53 22.63
N ASP A 223 5.70 -4.05 23.66
CA ASP A 223 4.28 -4.39 23.90
C ASP A 223 3.41 -3.99 22.70
N CYS A 224 3.71 -2.87 22.03
CA CYS A 224 3.03 -2.50 20.80
C CYS A 224 3.24 -3.52 19.66
N LEU A 225 4.48 -3.96 19.45
CA LEU A 225 4.81 -4.93 18.39
C LEU A 225 4.11 -6.27 18.61
N GLU A 226 4.12 -6.80 19.83
CA GLU A 226 3.47 -8.08 20.16
C GLU A 226 1.94 -8.01 19.96
N ARG A 227 1.32 -6.90 20.35
CA ARG A 227 -0.12 -6.68 20.13
C ARG A 227 -0.45 -6.52 18.66
N LEU A 228 0.41 -5.84 17.90
CA LEU A 228 0.25 -5.65 16.48
C LEU A 228 0.34 -6.99 15.74
N GLU A 229 1.34 -7.82 16.03
CA GLU A 229 1.48 -9.18 15.47
C GLU A 229 0.25 -10.03 15.72
N LYS A 230 -0.28 -10.00 16.96
CA LYS A 230 -1.52 -10.70 17.30
C LYS A 230 -2.72 -10.17 16.53
N ALA A 231 -2.89 -8.85 16.44
CA ALA A 231 -3.99 -8.22 15.72
C ALA A 231 -3.94 -8.54 14.22
N TYR A 232 -2.75 -8.51 13.62
CA TYR A 232 -2.51 -8.92 12.23
C TYR A 232 -2.86 -10.40 12.02
N THR A 233 -2.42 -11.28 12.92
CA THR A 233 -2.76 -12.71 12.84
C THR A 233 -4.28 -12.93 12.93
N GLU A 234 -4.96 -12.25 13.86
CA GLU A 234 -6.42 -12.28 13.98
C GLU A 234 -7.11 -11.78 12.70
N LEU A 235 -6.63 -10.67 12.14
CA LEU A 235 -7.14 -10.07 10.91
C LEU A 235 -6.93 -10.99 9.71
N ASN A 236 -5.74 -11.57 9.54
CA ASN A 236 -5.42 -12.49 8.46
C ASN A 236 -6.32 -13.73 8.50
N VAL A 237 -6.58 -14.28 9.69
CA VAL A 237 -7.53 -15.39 9.86
C VAL A 237 -8.96 -14.96 9.52
N ALA A 238 -9.40 -13.78 9.94
CA ALA A 238 -10.73 -13.26 9.64
C ALA A 238 -10.94 -12.90 8.16
N ASN A 239 -9.87 -12.48 7.47
CA ASN A 239 -9.83 -12.17 6.04
C ASN A 239 -9.75 -13.40 5.15
N ARG A 240 -9.57 -14.61 5.70
CA ARG A 240 -9.56 -15.83 4.90
C ARG A 240 -10.87 -15.94 4.14
N GLU A 241 -10.72 -16.30 2.86
CA GLU A 241 -11.84 -16.53 1.97
C GLU A 241 -12.76 -17.59 2.58
N ASN A 242 -14.01 -17.23 2.82
CA ASN A 242 -14.99 -18.14 3.40
C ASN A 242 -15.93 -18.67 2.33
N ILE A 243 -16.78 -19.61 2.73
CA ILE A 243 -17.74 -20.24 1.82
C ILE A 243 -18.67 -19.27 1.06
N CYS A 244 -19.02 -18.10 1.63
CA CYS A 244 -19.84 -17.11 0.93
C CYS A 244 -19.06 -16.47 -0.22
N ASP A 245 -17.78 -16.20 0.00
CA ASP A 245 -16.91 -15.58 -1.01
C ASP A 245 -16.70 -16.56 -2.17
N ILE A 246 -16.47 -17.83 -1.88
CA ILE A 246 -16.39 -18.91 -2.89
C ILE A 246 -17.68 -18.99 -3.73
N ILE A 247 -18.85 -18.91 -3.10
CA ILE A 247 -20.14 -18.90 -3.81
C ILE A 247 -20.25 -17.68 -4.73
N ASP A 248 -19.85 -16.50 -4.25
CA ASP A 248 -19.92 -15.26 -5.02
C ASP A 248 -18.97 -15.31 -6.23
N LEU A 249 -17.73 -15.76 -6.04
CA LEU A 249 -16.75 -15.98 -7.12
C LEU A 249 -17.30 -16.93 -8.18
N ALA A 250 -17.90 -18.04 -7.77
CA ALA A 250 -18.49 -19.03 -8.68
C ALA A 250 -19.66 -18.45 -9.48
N LYS A 251 -20.54 -17.65 -8.85
CA LYS A 251 -21.67 -16.98 -9.53
C LYS A 251 -21.23 -15.89 -10.52
N LYS A 252 -20.11 -15.24 -10.24
CA LYS A 252 -19.48 -14.26 -11.14
C LYS A 252 -18.74 -14.93 -12.30
N GLY A 253 -18.41 -16.22 -12.17
CA GLY A 253 -17.65 -16.97 -13.16
C GLY A 253 -16.14 -16.75 -13.04
N GLU A 254 -15.67 -16.21 -11.90
CA GLU A 254 -14.24 -16.04 -11.61
C GLU A 254 -13.57 -17.37 -11.24
N ILE A 255 -14.36 -18.33 -10.73
CA ILE A 255 -13.95 -19.71 -10.54
C ILE A 255 -14.95 -20.66 -11.20
N ASP A 256 -14.44 -21.76 -11.77
CA ASP A 256 -15.27 -22.83 -12.29
C ASP A 256 -15.54 -23.87 -11.20
N ILE A 257 -16.75 -23.85 -10.65
CA ILE A 257 -17.18 -24.80 -9.61
C ILE A 257 -17.14 -26.27 -10.07
N ASN A 258 -17.17 -26.53 -11.39
CA ASN A 258 -17.02 -27.89 -11.91
C ASN A 258 -15.64 -28.49 -11.59
N ASN A 259 -14.63 -27.65 -11.42
CA ASN A 259 -13.29 -28.10 -11.08
C ASN A 259 -13.19 -28.65 -9.65
N TYR A 260 -14.15 -28.37 -8.77
CA TYR A 260 -14.11 -28.72 -7.35
C TYR A 260 -14.78 -30.06 -7.01
N PHE A 261 -15.50 -30.68 -7.95
CA PHE A 261 -16.09 -32.01 -7.75
C PHE A 261 -14.99 -33.05 -7.48
N GLU A 262 -15.31 -34.09 -6.71
CA GLU A 262 -14.34 -35.13 -6.31
C GLU A 262 -13.73 -35.88 -7.50
N ASP A 263 -14.50 -36.08 -8.57
CA ASP A 263 -14.09 -36.73 -9.81
C ASP A 263 -13.45 -35.79 -10.84
N SER A 264 -13.30 -34.50 -10.50
CA SER A 264 -12.64 -33.52 -11.35
C SER A 264 -11.17 -33.84 -11.56
N LYS A 265 -10.76 -33.95 -12.83
CA LYS A 265 -9.34 -34.11 -13.20
C LYS A 265 -8.48 -32.96 -12.69
N VAL A 266 -9.00 -31.72 -12.70
CA VAL A 266 -8.28 -30.55 -12.19
C VAL A 266 -7.97 -30.75 -10.72
N ARG A 267 -8.99 -31.09 -9.93
CA ARG A 267 -8.84 -31.37 -8.49
C ARG A 267 -7.79 -32.44 -8.22
N THR A 268 -7.91 -33.60 -8.87
CA THR A 268 -6.95 -34.70 -8.69
C THR A 268 -5.53 -34.28 -9.10
N SER A 269 -5.38 -33.57 -10.23
CA SER A 269 -4.06 -33.13 -10.70
C SER A 269 -3.42 -32.10 -9.76
N THR A 270 -4.20 -31.19 -9.16
CA THR A 270 -3.67 -30.18 -8.24
C THR A 270 -3.18 -30.82 -6.95
N TYR A 271 -3.91 -31.78 -6.37
CA TYR A 271 -3.40 -32.57 -5.24
C TYR A 271 -2.10 -33.27 -5.62
N ASN A 272 -2.09 -34.02 -6.72
CA ASN A 272 -0.90 -34.77 -7.15
C ASN A 272 0.31 -33.86 -7.43
N SER A 273 0.10 -32.60 -7.80
CA SER A 273 1.18 -31.64 -8.06
C SER A 273 1.76 -30.98 -6.82
N LEU A 274 1.06 -31.00 -5.69
CA LEU A 274 1.47 -30.31 -4.45
C LEU A 274 1.70 -31.27 -3.29
N MET A 275 1.55 -32.57 -3.50
CA MET A 275 1.46 -33.56 -2.43
C MET A 275 2.42 -34.71 -2.72
N ILE A 276 3.43 -34.89 -1.87
CA ILE A 276 4.49 -35.88 -2.11
C ILE A 276 3.94 -37.31 -1.93
N ASP A 277 3.23 -37.56 -0.83
CA ASP A 277 2.59 -38.84 -0.57
C ASP A 277 1.12 -38.68 -0.17
N SER A 278 0.23 -38.98 -1.12
CA SER A 278 -1.22 -38.96 -0.92
C SER A 278 -1.72 -40.11 -0.02
N SER A 279 -0.93 -41.16 0.19
CA SER A 279 -1.33 -42.32 0.98
C SER A 279 -1.34 -42.07 2.49
N VAL A 280 -0.63 -41.04 2.96
CA VAL A 280 -0.50 -40.62 4.37
C VAL A 280 -1.81 -40.03 4.92
N PHE A 281 -2.74 -39.67 4.05
CA PHE A 281 -3.91 -38.85 4.39
C PHE A 281 -5.24 -39.62 4.44
N LYS A 282 -5.17 -40.92 4.75
CA LYS A 282 -6.36 -41.72 5.09
C LYS A 282 -7.03 -41.26 6.39
N GLU A 283 -6.31 -40.48 7.21
CA GLU A 283 -6.78 -39.94 8.49
C GLU A 283 -7.11 -38.45 8.37
N LYS A 284 -8.24 -38.06 8.97
CA LYS A 284 -8.74 -36.69 8.95
C LYS A 284 -7.75 -35.68 9.58
N GLU A 285 -7.08 -36.06 10.67
CA GLU A 285 -6.12 -35.19 11.37
C GLU A 285 -4.93 -34.83 10.48
N ASN A 286 -4.43 -35.78 9.69
CA ASN A 286 -3.34 -35.50 8.76
C ASN A 286 -3.81 -34.49 7.70
N MET A 287 -5.02 -34.66 7.14
CA MET A 287 -5.54 -33.73 6.13
C MET A 287 -5.70 -32.32 6.69
N GLU A 288 -6.15 -32.19 7.94
CA GLU A 288 -6.21 -30.88 8.62
C GLU A 288 -4.82 -30.24 8.74
N LYS A 289 -3.81 -31.00 9.15
CA LYS A 289 -2.41 -30.50 9.21
C LYS A 289 -1.88 -30.07 7.84
N PHE A 290 -2.20 -30.81 6.77
CA PHE A 290 -1.80 -30.43 5.42
C PHE A 290 -2.39 -29.08 4.99
N TYR A 291 -3.69 -28.87 5.24
CA TYR A 291 -4.31 -27.58 4.95
C TYR A 291 -3.76 -26.45 5.81
N ASP A 292 -3.45 -26.69 7.09
CA ASP A 292 -2.78 -25.70 7.95
C ASP A 292 -1.37 -25.36 7.42
N CYS A 293 -0.67 -26.32 6.83
CA CYS A 293 0.62 -26.08 6.17
C CYS A 293 0.46 -25.30 4.87
N LEU A 294 -0.60 -25.55 4.09
CA LEU A 294 -0.93 -24.77 2.89
C LEU A 294 -1.26 -23.31 3.21
N GLU A 295 -1.95 -23.03 4.31
CA GLU A 295 -2.20 -21.64 4.78
C GLU A 295 -0.89 -20.92 5.10
N LYS A 296 0.05 -21.60 5.77
CA LYS A 296 1.39 -21.04 6.03
C LYS A 296 2.17 -20.84 4.73
N LEU A 297 2.11 -21.82 3.82
CA LEU A 297 2.78 -21.75 2.52
C LEU A 297 2.27 -20.56 1.72
N LYS A 298 0.95 -20.32 1.72
CA LYS A 298 0.35 -19.17 1.07
C LYS A 298 0.98 -17.86 1.55
N ALA A 299 0.99 -17.64 2.87
CA ALA A 299 1.59 -16.43 3.45
C ALA A 299 3.09 -16.31 3.12
N ASN A 300 3.84 -17.41 3.19
CA ASN A 300 5.26 -17.44 2.87
C ASN A 300 5.55 -17.17 1.37
N ILE A 301 4.67 -17.59 0.45
CA ILE A 301 4.77 -17.26 -0.98
C ILE A 301 4.51 -15.78 -1.20
N GLU A 302 3.50 -15.21 -0.52
CA GLU A 302 3.18 -13.77 -0.59
C GLU A 302 4.34 -12.92 -0.06
N GLU A 303 4.91 -13.28 1.10
CA GLU A 303 6.13 -12.67 1.65
C GLU A 303 7.30 -12.78 0.66
N TYR A 304 7.55 -13.98 0.11
CA TYR A 304 8.65 -14.20 -0.82
C TYR A 304 8.48 -13.42 -2.13
N SER A 305 7.25 -13.27 -2.62
CA SER A 305 6.93 -12.44 -3.79
C SER A 305 7.29 -10.98 -3.54
N ASN A 306 6.95 -10.45 -2.35
CA ASN A 306 7.35 -9.10 -1.94
C ASN A 306 8.87 -8.96 -1.82
N TYR A 307 9.55 -9.97 -1.26
CA TYR A 307 11.02 -9.99 -1.22
C TYR A 307 11.61 -9.89 -2.64
N ILE A 308 11.17 -10.74 -3.58
CA ILE A 308 11.64 -10.72 -4.97
C ILE A 308 11.44 -9.34 -5.59
N LYS A 309 10.26 -8.75 -5.41
CA LYS A 309 9.96 -7.40 -5.92
C LYS A 309 10.98 -6.36 -5.45
N PHE A 310 11.49 -6.48 -4.22
CA PHE A 310 12.43 -5.54 -3.62
C PHE A 310 13.90 -6.01 -3.65
N VAL A 311 14.25 -7.11 -4.32
CA VAL A 311 15.65 -7.53 -4.52
C VAL A 311 16.53 -6.39 -5.09
N PRO A 312 16.12 -5.62 -6.11
CA PRO A 312 16.93 -4.50 -6.61
C PRO A 312 17.27 -3.46 -5.54
N PHE A 313 16.37 -3.24 -4.58
CA PHE A 313 16.57 -2.33 -3.45
C PHE A 313 17.64 -2.86 -2.50
N PHE A 314 17.56 -4.15 -2.14
CA PHE A 314 18.55 -4.79 -1.26
C PHE A 314 19.93 -4.90 -1.93
N ASP A 315 19.97 -5.20 -3.23
CA ASP A 315 21.20 -5.22 -4.01
C ASP A 315 21.84 -3.83 -4.08
N ASN A 316 21.05 -2.77 -4.24
CA ASN A 316 21.55 -1.40 -4.21
C ASN A 316 22.21 -1.08 -2.86
N PHE A 317 21.55 -1.41 -1.75
CA PHE A 317 22.09 -1.23 -0.42
C PHE A 317 23.37 -2.05 -0.20
N LYS A 318 23.36 -3.33 -0.58
CA LYS A 318 24.53 -4.21 -0.47
C LYS A 318 25.74 -3.62 -1.20
N ASN A 319 25.56 -3.20 -2.45
CA ASN A 319 26.60 -2.61 -3.27
C ASN A 319 27.22 -1.32 -2.68
N GLU A 320 26.42 -0.56 -1.94
CA GLU A 320 26.82 0.69 -1.31
C GLU A 320 27.58 0.46 0.01
N TYR A 321 27.09 -0.46 0.86
CA TYR A 321 27.53 -0.58 2.27
C TYR A 321 28.39 -1.81 2.58
N GLU A 322 28.36 -2.89 1.79
CA GLU A 322 29.11 -4.13 2.08
C GLU A 322 30.62 -3.88 2.22
N LYS A 323 31.17 -2.98 1.40
CA LYS A 323 32.60 -2.62 1.41
C LYS A 323 33.04 -1.92 2.69
N LEU A 324 32.11 -1.33 3.45
CA LEU A 324 32.40 -0.63 4.69
C LEU A 324 32.54 -1.61 5.87
N ILE A 325 31.84 -2.75 5.82
CA ILE A 325 31.98 -3.82 6.82
C ILE A 325 33.38 -4.42 6.78
N LEU A 326 33.89 -4.69 5.57
CA LEU A 326 35.18 -5.33 5.35
C LEU A 326 36.37 -4.49 5.84
N LYS A 327 36.21 -3.17 5.95
CA LYS A 327 37.26 -2.25 6.39
C LYS A 327 37.40 -2.16 7.91
N GLY A 328 36.47 -2.72 8.68
CA GLY A 328 36.45 -2.57 10.13
C GLY A 328 36.20 -1.12 10.60
N ASP A 329 35.67 -0.26 9.72
CA ASP A 329 35.31 1.14 10.01
C ASP A 329 34.14 1.28 11.00
N ASN A 330 33.60 0.15 11.48
CA ASN A 330 32.55 0.07 12.50
C ASN A 330 32.96 0.61 13.89
N ALA A 331 34.19 1.08 14.08
CA ALA A 331 34.73 1.47 15.38
C ALA A 331 35.44 2.84 15.34
N ASN A 332 34.66 3.93 15.26
CA ASN A 332 34.76 5.12 16.13
C ASN A 332 33.81 6.20 15.61
N ASN A 333 32.64 6.27 16.25
CA ASN A 333 31.49 7.11 15.91
C ASN A 333 31.66 8.60 16.26
N ASP A 334 32.85 9.15 16.00
CA ASP A 334 33.05 10.58 15.95
C ASP A 334 32.75 11.02 14.53
N ASN A 335 31.47 11.32 14.25
CA ASN A 335 31.04 11.79 12.94
C ASN A 335 31.54 13.23 12.67
N LYS A 336 32.87 13.35 12.52
CA LYS A 336 33.61 14.58 12.28
C LYS A 336 33.17 15.21 10.97
N GLU A 337 32.76 14.41 10.00
CA GLU A 337 32.27 14.88 8.71
C GLU A 337 30.92 15.59 8.88
N LEU A 338 29.95 14.95 9.54
CA LEU A 338 28.66 15.58 9.85
C LEU A 338 28.84 16.87 10.65
N LYS A 339 29.63 16.85 11.74
CA LYS A 339 29.94 18.05 12.56
C LYS A 339 30.60 19.17 11.74
N ASN A 340 31.46 18.82 10.78
CA ASN A 340 32.10 19.78 9.89
C ASN A 340 31.09 20.41 8.92
N ILE A 341 30.18 19.62 8.35
CA ILE A 341 29.11 20.11 7.48
C ILE A 341 28.18 21.04 8.27
N GLU A 342 27.76 20.65 9.47
CA GLU A 342 26.93 21.48 10.36
C GLU A 342 27.58 22.83 10.68
N SER A 343 28.88 22.84 10.98
CA SER A 343 29.64 24.06 11.24
C SER A 343 29.67 24.98 10.02
N LYS A 344 29.92 24.41 8.82
CA LYS A 344 29.88 25.17 7.55
C LYS A 344 28.51 25.75 7.26
N ILE A 345 27.43 24.99 7.53
CA ILE A 345 26.05 25.47 7.41
C ILE A 345 25.86 26.66 8.35
N ALA A 346 26.15 26.52 9.64
CA ALA A 346 25.98 27.60 10.62
C ALA A 346 26.74 28.88 10.23
N ASP A 347 27.99 28.75 9.77
CA ASP A 347 28.80 29.87 9.31
C ASP A 347 28.20 30.58 8.09
N LYS A 348 27.68 29.83 7.11
CA LYS A 348 27.05 30.39 5.91
C LYS A 348 25.68 30.98 6.21
N GLU A 349 24.88 30.36 7.06
CA GLU A 349 23.60 30.91 7.50
C GLU A 349 23.78 32.24 8.24
N ALA A 350 24.81 32.36 9.09
CA ALA A 350 25.13 33.61 9.77
C ALA A 350 25.57 34.71 8.79
N LYS A 351 26.31 34.35 7.72
CA LYS A 351 26.68 35.29 6.65
C LYS A 351 25.44 35.73 5.85
N LEU A 352 24.57 34.78 5.51
CA LEU A 352 23.33 35.04 4.77
C LEU A 352 22.40 35.95 5.56
N GLU A 353 22.22 35.70 6.86
CA GLU A 353 21.38 36.52 7.73
C GLU A 353 21.90 37.97 7.83
N LYS A 354 23.22 38.15 7.97
CA LYS A 354 23.84 39.49 7.96
C LYS A 354 23.63 40.21 6.62
N LEU A 355 23.74 39.49 5.51
CA LEU A 355 23.52 40.04 4.18
C LEU A 355 22.06 40.45 3.98
N ASN A 356 21.10 39.60 4.34
CA ASN A 356 19.68 39.89 4.16
C ASN A 356 19.18 41.01 5.07
N LYS A 357 19.68 41.14 6.29
CA LYS A 357 19.40 42.32 7.13
C LYS A 357 19.83 43.63 6.46
N LYS A 358 20.97 43.65 5.76
CA LYS A 358 21.40 44.85 5.00
C LYS A 358 20.49 45.12 3.81
N ILE A 359 20.06 44.09 3.09
CA ILE A 359 19.14 44.22 1.96
C ILE A 359 17.79 44.78 2.42
N GLN A 360 17.24 44.25 3.52
CA GLN A 360 15.94 44.68 4.08
C GLN A 360 15.97 46.12 4.59
N ASN A 361 17.07 46.53 5.24
CA ASN A 361 17.24 47.90 5.74
C ASN A 361 17.72 48.89 4.66
N GLU A 362 17.90 48.43 3.42
CA GLU A 362 18.57 49.17 2.34
C GLU A 362 19.89 49.82 2.77
N ASP A 363 20.65 49.15 3.64
CA ASP A 363 21.91 49.65 4.21
C ASP A 363 23.06 49.40 3.24
N VAL A 364 23.13 50.29 2.24
CA VAL A 364 24.17 50.30 1.20
C VAL A 364 25.22 51.32 1.64
N GLY A 365 26.17 50.86 2.47
CA GLY A 365 27.11 51.70 3.21
C GLY A 365 27.69 52.92 2.47
N LEU A 366 28.13 53.92 3.25
CA LEU A 366 28.44 55.31 2.83
C LEU A 366 29.17 55.50 1.49
N PHE A 367 30.06 54.58 1.08
CA PHE A 367 30.82 54.68 -0.16
C PHE A 367 30.01 54.35 -1.44
N ASN A 368 28.84 53.69 -1.31
CA ASN A 368 28.01 53.23 -2.44
C ASN A 368 26.75 54.07 -2.67
N LEU A 369 26.55 55.17 -1.94
CA LEU A 369 25.37 56.05 -2.05
C LEU A 369 25.07 56.53 -3.48
N LYS A 370 26.09 56.70 -4.33
CA LYS A 370 25.94 57.14 -5.72
C LYS A 370 25.39 56.05 -6.66
N ASN A 371 25.50 54.78 -6.29
CA ASN A 371 25.06 53.60 -7.07
C ASN A 371 24.23 52.64 -6.21
N LYS A 372 23.36 53.20 -5.33
CA LYS A 372 22.60 52.45 -4.32
C LYS A 372 21.81 51.27 -4.92
N GLU A 373 21.14 51.50 -6.05
CA GLU A 373 20.29 50.50 -6.71
C GLU A 373 21.09 49.32 -7.27
N ASN A 374 22.19 49.57 -7.98
CA ASN A 374 23.07 48.52 -8.50
C ASN A 374 23.73 47.70 -7.38
N ALA A 375 24.14 48.37 -6.30
CA ALA A 375 24.72 47.69 -5.16
C ALA A 375 23.68 46.83 -4.41
N LEU A 376 22.43 47.28 -4.27
CA LEU A 376 21.34 46.48 -3.71
C LEU A 376 21.03 45.27 -4.59
N LYS A 377 21.01 45.44 -5.91
CA LYS A 377 20.83 44.34 -6.88
C LYS A 377 21.93 43.29 -6.74
N GLN A 378 23.20 43.72 -6.63
CA GLN A 378 24.33 42.82 -6.40
C GLN A 378 24.19 42.04 -5.09
N MET A 379 23.83 42.72 -3.99
CA MET A 379 23.61 42.04 -2.70
C MET A 379 22.50 40.98 -2.78
N LYS A 380 21.40 41.26 -3.50
CA LYS A 380 20.34 40.28 -3.75
C LYS A 380 20.86 39.06 -4.53
N MET A 381 21.70 39.27 -5.55
CA MET A 381 22.33 38.17 -6.29
C MET A 381 23.30 37.36 -5.43
N ASP A 382 24.11 38.02 -4.61
CA ASP A 382 25.02 37.35 -3.67
C ASP A 382 24.25 36.51 -2.64
N SER A 383 23.08 37.01 -2.20
CA SER A 383 22.18 36.26 -1.31
C SER A 383 21.61 35.01 -1.98
N ILE A 384 21.23 35.07 -3.27
CA ILE A 384 20.76 33.90 -4.03
C ILE A 384 21.89 32.87 -4.11
N LYS A 385 23.09 33.30 -4.52
CA LYS A 385 24.24 32.39 -4.65
C LYS A 385 24.59 31.70 -3.34
N LEU A 386 24.58 32.45 -2.23
CA LEU A 386 24.88 31.88 -0.92
C LEU A 386 23.78 30.91 -0.43
N ALA A 387 22.51 31.16 -0.77
CA ALA A 387 21.42 30.24 -0.49
C ALA A 387 21.56 28.93 -1.29
N LYS A 388 21.96 28.99 -2.57
CA LYS A 388 22.28 27.80 -3.36
C LYS A 388 23.42 26.98 -2.76
N GLU A 389 24.51 27.63 -2.36
CA GLU A 389 25.62 26.96 -1.67
C GLU A 389 25.20 26.31 -0.34
N LEU A 390 24.21 26.90 0.35
CA LEU A 390 23.61 26.30 1.54
C LEU A 390 22.75 25.08 1.18
N TYR A 391 21.99 25.15 0.10
CA TYR A 391 21.17 24.03 -0.39
C TYR A 391 22.02 22.78 -0.66
N ASP A 392 23.13 22.95 -1.38
CA ASP A 392 24.07 21.86 -1.64
C ASP A 392 24.68 21.28 -0.35
N LEU A 393 24.97 22.12 0.65
CA LEU A 393 25.45 21.65 1.95
C LEU A 393 24.39 20.87 2.73
N TYR A 394 23.13 21.26 2.66
CA TYR A 394 22.05 20.52 3.30
C TYR A 394 21.82 19.17 2.63
N LYS A 395 21.97 19.06 1.31
CA LYS A 395 21.96 17.74 0.62
C LYS A 395 23.08 16.83 1.12
N SER A 396 24.31 17.35 1.21
CA SER A 396 25.43 16.58 1.77
C SER A 396 25.22 16.24 3.26
N PHE A 397 24.58 17.12 4.03
CA PHE A 397 24.21 16.84 5.41
C PHE A 397 23.21 15.68 5.50
N ASP A 398 22.16 15.69 4.68
CA ASP A 398 21.13 14.65 4.67
C ASP A 398 21.75 13.27 4.30
N GLU A 399 22.61 13.23 3.27
CA GLU A 399 23.34 12.01 2.88
C GLU A 399 24.21 11.46 4.01
N GLU A 400 25.03 12.30 4.64
CA GLU A 400 25.93 11.85 5.72
C GLU A 400 25.15 11.51 7.00
N TYR A 401 24.05 12.22 7.28
CA TYR A 401 23.16 11.92 8.39
C TYR A 401 22.54 10.52 8.25
N PHE A 402 22.02 10.18 7.07
CA PHE A 402 21.42 8.86 6.88
C PHE A 402 22.47 7.76 6.86
N LYS A 403 23.64 8.01 6.26
CA LYS A 403 24.79 7.10 6.33
C LYS A 403 25.20 6.79 7.77
N ASP A 404 25.20 7.77 8.66
CA ASP A 404 25.41 7.56 10.11
C ASP A 404 24.40 6.56 10.71
N LYS A 405 23.11 6.69 10.34
CA LYS A 405 22.07 5.73 10.74
C LYS A 405 22.31 4.34 10.22
N VAL A 406 22.69 4.20 8.95
CA VAL A 406 23.04 2.90 8.36
C VAL A 406 24.22 2.27 9.11
N LEU A 407 25.30 3.03 9.32
CA LEU A 407 26.50 2.55 10.01
C LEU A 407 26.22 2.11 11.46
N SER A 408 25.22 2.71 12.13
CA SER A 408 24.83 2.33 13.49
C SER A 408 24.26 0.90 13.61
N ILE A 409 23.70 0.36 12.52
CA ILE A 409 23.17 -1.00 12.48
C ILE A 409 24.04 -1.96 11.64
N LEU A 410 24.99 -1.43 10.86
CA LEU A 410 25.74 -2.18 9.87
C LEU A 410 26.65 -3.23 10.51
N ASN A 411 26.37 -4.50 10.28
CA ASN A 411 27.17 -5.63 10.72
C ASN A 411 26.94 -6.86 9.82
N ASN A 412 27.75 -7.91 9.99
CA ASN A 412 27.67 -9.14 9.18
C ASN A 412 26.34 -9.91 9.37
N SER A 413 25.65 -9.73 10.50
CA SER A 413 24.37 -10.38 10.80
C SER A 413 23.14 -9.55 10.43
N LEU A 414 23.32 -8.42 9.74
CA LEU A 414 22.21 -7.57 9.32
C LEU A 414 21.26 -8.36 8.40
N THR A 415 19.97 -8.36 8.74
CA THR A 415 18.93 -9.07 8.00
C THR A 415 18.21 -8.15 7.02
N ILE A 416 17.43 -8.76 6.11
CA ILE A 416 16.52 -8.03 5.23
C ILE A 416 15.52 -7.19 6.04
N SER A 417 14.97 -7.76 7.12
CA SER A 417 14.02 -7.08 8.00
C SER A 417 14.60 -5.84 8.67
N ASP A 418 15.86 -5.87 9.11
CA ASP A 418 16.53 -4.71 9.71
C ASP A 418 16.64 -3.53 8.72
N VAL A 419 16.96 -3.82 7.46
CA VAL A 419 17.03 -2.82 6.39
C VAL A 419 15.66 -2.24 6.09
N LEU A 420 14.62 -3.09 5.99
CA LEU A 420 13.24 -2.65 5.81
C LEU A 420 12.82 -1.71 6.94
N HIS A 421 13.06 -2.08 8.19
CA HIS A 421 12.74 -1.25 9.36
C HIS A 421 13.49 0.08 9.37
N LEU A 422 14.77 0.09 8.98
CA LEU A 422 15.55 1.33 8.87
C LEU A 422 14.91 2.28 7.85
N TYR A 423 14.71 1.83 6.61
CA TYR A 423 14.18 2.70 5.57
C TYR A 423 12.72 3.06 5.77
N TYR A 424 11.90 2.14 6.28
CA TYR A 424 10.53 2.44 6.71
C TYR A 424 10.49 3.61 7.70
N SER A 425 11.49 3.69 8.59
CA SER A 425 11.60 4.78 9.55
C SER A 425 11.89 6.12 8.87
N PHE A 426 12.60 6.17 7.75
CA PHE A 426 12.98 7.44 7.11
C PHE A 426 12.43 7.57 5.70
N ASP A 427 11.24 8.17 5.58
CA ASP A 427 10.44 8.16 4.35
C ASP A 427 11.13 8.87 3.18
N TYR A 428 11.78 10.01 3.44
CA TYR A 428 12.60 10.73 2.46
C TYR A 428 13.69 9.83 1.85
N PHE A 429 14.49 9.17 2.69
CA PHE A 429 15.61 8.35 2.24
C PHE A 429 15.15 7.04 1.60
N LYS A 430 14.05 6.45 2.07
CA LYS A 430 13.38 5.31 1.42
C LYS A 430 13.00 5.64 -0.02
N LYS A 431 12.32 6.77 -0.25
CA LYS A 431 11.92 7.19 -1.60
C LYS A 431 13.12 7.46 -2.50
N MET A 432 14.20 8.03 -1.96
CA MET A 432 15.46 8.23 -2.71
C MET A 432 16.15 6.91 -3.06
N ALA A 433 16.19 5.95 -2.13
CA ALA A 433 16.74 4.62 -2.38
C ALA A 433 15.88 3.83 -3.39
N ILE A 434 14.56 3.90 -3.31
CA ILE A 434 13.63 3.33 -4.31
C ILE A 434 13.89 3.93 -5.69
N LYS A 435 13.93 5.26 -5.79
CA LYS A 435 14.21 5.97 -7.05
C LYS A 435 15.49 5.45 -7.71
N LYS A 436 16.56 5.32 -6.91
CA LYS A 436 17.88 4.86 -7.36
C LYS A 436 17.89 3.37 -7.73
N ALA A 437 17.30 2.52 -6.90
CA ALA A 437 17.33 1.07 -7.06
C ALA A 437 16.53 0.57 -8.27
N PHE A 438 15.43 1.25 -8.58
CA PHE A 438 14.52 0.88 -9.66
C PHE A 438 14.64 1.79 -10.90
N ASP A 439 15.61 2.72 -10.92
CA ASP A 439 15.82 3.69 -11.99
C ASP A 439 14.54 4.46 -12.37
N LEU A 440 13.80 4.91 -11.35
CA LEU A 440 12.52 5.59 -11.54
C LEU A 440 12.72 7.10 -11.71
N THR A 441 11.90 7.69 -12.57
CA THR A 441 11.88 9.14 -12.80
C THR A 441 10.54 9.78 -12.46
N ALA A 442 9.43 9.05 -12.59
CA ALA A 442 8.10 9.55 -12.31
C ALA A 442 7.78 9.54 -10.81
N TYR A 443 7.35 10.69 -10.28
CA TYR A 443 6.99 10.86 -8.87
C TYR A 443 5.93 9.84 -8.39
N ASP A 444 4.85 9.67 -9.14
CA ASP A 444 3.75 8.76 -8.79
C ASP A 444 4.18 7.28 -8.75
N GLU A 445 5.15 6.89 -9.58
CA GLU A 445 5.70 5.53 -9.54
C GLU A 445 6.52 5.29 -8.28
N ILE A 446 7.33 6.28 -7.88
CA ILE A 446 8.10 6.22 -6.63
C ILE A 446 7.15 6.10 -5.44
N LEU A 447 6.03 6.84 -5.43
CA LEU A 447 5.02 6.73 -4.37
C LEU A 447 4.38 5.34 -4.31
N LYS A 448 4.00 4.76 -5.45
CA LYS A 448 3.43 3.39 -5.48
C LYS A 448 4.40 2.34 -4.95
N TYR A 449 5.69 2.45 -5.29
CA TYR A 449 6.72 1.57 -4.73
C TYR A 449 6.92 1.82 -3.24
N SER A 450 6.88 3.08 -2.79
CA SER A 450 6.97 3.46 -1.38
C SER A 450 5.82 2.86 -0.56
N GLU A 451 4.57 2.98 -1.03
CA GLU A 451 3.40 2.39 -0.35
C GLU A 451 3.51 0.87 -0.27
N SER A 452 3.92 0.21 -1.36
CA SER A 452 4.13 -1.24 -1.34
C SER A 452 5.29 -1.66 -0.45
N PHE A 453 6.32 -0.83 -0.32
CA PHE A 453 7.43 -1.06 0.60
C PHE A 453 6.95 -0.97 2.04
N ASP A 454 6.10 0.01 2.36
CA ASP A 454 5.55 0.19 3.69
C ASP A 454 4.69 -1.01 4.10
N LEU A 455 3.81 -1.49 3.22
CA LEU A 455 3.02 -2.71 3.46
C LEU A 455 3.92 -3.91 3.74
N PHE A 456 5.02 -4.07 3.00
CA PHE A 456 5.96 -5.16 3.21
C PHE A 456 6.74 -5.03 4.52
N ALA A 457 7.26 -3.84 4.83
CA ALA A 457 8.06 -3.57 6.03
C ALA A 457 7.24 -3.52 7.32
N MET A 458 5.95 -3.19 7.22
CA MET A 458 5.05 -3.10 8.37
C MET A 458 4.53 -4.47 8.82
N ASP A 459 4.40 -5.43 7.91
CA ASP A 459 3.77 -6.73 8.17
C ASP A 459 4.56 -7.52 9.23
N PRO A 460 4.03 -7.63 10.46
CA PRO A 460 4.69 -8.34 11.54
C PRO A 460 4.62 -9.86 11.38
N THR A 461 3.86 -10.36 10.40
CA THR A 461 3.68 -11.80 10.14
C THR A 461 4.68 -12.36 9.14
N ASN A 462 5.55 -11.52 8.58
CA ASN A 462 6.71 -11.96 7.82
C ASN A 462 7.62 -12.85 8.68
N ILE A 463 8.05 -14.00 8.15
CA ILE A 463 8.90 -14.97 8.86
C ILE A 463 10.20 -15.22 8.12
N ILE A 464 10.17 -15.26 6.78
CA ILE A 464 11.34 -15.54 5.94
C ILE A 464 12.38 -14.44 6.11
N ILE A 465 12.03 -13.18 5.86
CA ILE A 465 12.99 -12.07 5.81
C ILE A 465 13.63 -11.74 7.16
N ASN A 466 12.99 -12.12 8.26
CA ASN A 466 13.53 -11.96 9.62
C ASN A 466 14.76 -12.85 9.85
N GLY A 467 14.88 -13.94 9.10
CA GLY A 467 15.97 -14.91 9.23
C GLY A 467 16.97 -14.90 8.07
N VAL A 468 16.85 -13.96 7.12
CA VAL A 468 17.72 -13.90 5.93
C VAL A 468 18.79 -12.82 6.12
N PRO A 469 20.06 -13.20 6.35
CA PRO A 469 21.18 -12.26 6.28
C PRO A 469 21.27 -11.62 4.90
N LEU A 470 21.44 -10.29 4.87
CA LEU A 470 21.51 -9.51 3.64
C LEU A 470 22.79 -9.81 2.84
N PHE A 471 23.93 -9.96 3.52
CA PHE A 471 25.24 -10.05 2.86
C PHE A 471 25.60 -11.47 2.42
N GLU A 472 24.91 -12.48 2.94
CA GLU A 472 25.14 -13.87 2.56
C GLU A 472 24.37 -14.25 1.29
N GLU A 473 24.99 -15.08 0.45
CA GLU A 473 24.31 -15.67 -0.72
C GLU A 473 23.37 -16.79 -0.25
N ASN A 474 22.14 -16.41 0.10
CA ASN A 474 21.11 -17.34 0.54
C ASN A 474 20.16 -17.68 -0.61
N ASN A 475 20.05 -18.97 -0.95
CA ASN A 475 19.00 -19.45 -1.84
C ASN A 475 17.70 -19.65 -1.04
N ILE A 476 16.93 -18.57 -0.91
CA ILE A 476 15.67 -18.54 -0.14
C ILE A 476 14.64 -19.52 -0.72
N ALA A 477 14.54 -19.64 -2.05
CA ALA A 477 13.63 -20.59 -2.70
C ALA A 477 13.90 -22.03 -2.20
N LYS A 478 15.17 -22.43 -2.16
CA LYS A 478 15.57 -23.74 -1.64
C LYS A 478 15.25 -23.92 -0.15
N VAL A 479 15.35 -22.86 0.66
CA VAL A 479 14.97 -22.91 2.09
C VAL A 479 13.46 -23.18 2.22
N ILE A 480 12.64 -22.48 1.45
CA ILE A 480 11.18 -22.67 1.40
C ILE A 480 10.85 -24.11 0.98
N VAL A 481 11.41 -24.57 -0.15
CA VAL A 481 11.24 -25.95 -0.66
C VAL A 481 11.55 -26.98 0.42
N ASN A 482 12.72 -26.89 1.05
CA ASN A 482 13.12 -27.84 2.08
C ASN A 482 12.18 -27.83 3.29
N LYS A 483 11.74 -26.64 3.75
CA LYS A 483 10.84 -26.52 4.89
C LYS A 483 9.52 -27.24 4.66
N TYR A 484 8.91 -27.03 3.50
CA TYR A 484 7.58 -27.55 3.18
C TYR A 484 7.60 -29.00 2.68
N ARG A 485 8.75 -29.47 2.16
CA ARG A 485 8.97 -30.89 1.89
C ARG A 485 8.81 -31.75 3.14
N PHE A 486 9.27 -31.27 4.31
CA PHE A 486 9.05 -31.94 5.60
C PHE A 486 7.57 -31.99 6.00
N ASP A 487 6.77 -31.07 5.49
CA ASP A 487 5.32 -30.99 5.73
C ASP A 487 4.49 -31.69 4.63
N ASN A 488 5.13 -32.57 3.84
CA ASN A 488 4.52 -33.37 2.76
C ASN A 488 3.97 -32.54 1.59
N ILE A 489 4.49 -31.33 1.39
CA ILE A 489 4.18 -30.50 0.22
C ILE A 489 5.27 -30.68 -0.83
N ASP A 490 4.86 -31.02 -2.05
CA ASP A 490 5.76 -31.14 -3.20
C ASP A 490 5.98 -29.77 -3.83
N LEU A 491 7.22 -29.27 -3.75
CA LEU A 491 7.65 -28.00 -4.31
C LEU A 491 9.04 -28.17 -4.89
N SER A 492 9.29 -27.46 -5.97
CA SER A 492 10.62 -27.28 -6.58
C SER A 492 11.05 -25.81 -6.52
N GLU A 493 12.33 -25.54 -6.78
CA GLU A 493 12.81 -24.15 -6.92
C GLU A 493 12.18 -23.46 -8.14
N GLU A 494 11.83 -24.22 -9.20
CA GLU A 494 11.13 -23.71 -10.39
C GLU A 494 9.74 -23.15 -10.03
N ASP A 495 9.01 -23.79 -9.11
CA ASP A 495 7.70 -23.30 -8.65
C ASP A 495 7.78 -21.93 -7.96
N LEU A 496 8.96 -21.55 -7.46
CA LEU A 496 9.24 -20.30 -6.77
C LEU A 496 9.91 -19.25 -7.67
N GLU A 497 10.08 -19.53 -8.96
CA GLU A 497 10.50 -18.51 -9.92
C GLU A 497 9.41 -17.43 -10.08
N PRO A 498 9.77 -16.14 -10.29
CA PRO A 498 8.82 -15.02 -10.32
C PRO A 498 7.61 -15.25 -11.24
N GLU A 499 7.82 -15.84 -12.42
CA GLU A 499 6.78 -16.18 -13.40
C GLU A 499 5.83 -17.30 -12.94
N ASN A 500 6.23 -18.14 -11.99
CA ASN A 500 5.48 -19.30 -11.53
C ASN A 500 4.74 -19.05 -10.21
N LEU A 501 5.10 -18.01 -9.45
CA LEU A 501 4.51 -17.70 -8.14
C LEU A 501 2.99 -17.55 -8.17
N GLU A 502 2.44 -16.84 -9.15
CA GLU A 502 0.99 -16.64 -9.27
C GLU A 502 0.27 -17.99 -9.52
N SER A 503 0.86 -18.85 -10.35
CA SER A 503 0.35 -20.19 -10.62
C SER A 503 0.38 -21.06 -9.37
N LEU A 504 1.50 -21.05 -8.63
CA LEU A 504 1.64 -21.76 -7.37
C LEU A 504 0.61 -21.30 -6.34
N LEU A 505 0.47 -19.98 -6.15
CA LEU A 505 -0.51 -19.37 -5.26
C LEU A 505 -1.94 -19.78 -5.64
N GLY A 506 -2.24 -19.81 -6.94
CA GLY A 506 -3.52 -20.27 -7.47
C GLY A 506 -3.82 -21.74 -7.12
N LYS A 507 -2.84 -22.64 -7.24
CA LYS A 507 -2.97 -24.05 -6.83
C LYS A 507 -3.21 -24.19 -5.33
N VAL A 508 -2.45 -23.46 -4.51
CA VAL A 508 -2.61 -23.46 -3.04
C VAL A 508 -4.00 -22.95 -2.65
N GLN A 509 -4.42 -21.80 -3.18
CA GLN A 509 -5.75 -21.22 -2.92
C GLN A 509 -6.88 -22.17 -3.37
N PHE A 510 -6.70 -22.88 -4.49
CA PHE A 510 -7.66 -23.87 -4.96
C PHE A 510 -7.87 -25.01 -3.97
N LEU A 511 -6.80 -25.56 -3.38
CA LEU A 511 -6.90 -26.61 -2.35
C LEU A 511 -7.51 -26.08 -1.04
N LEU A 512 -7.16 -24.85 -0.63
CA LEU A 512 -7.77 -24.21 0.55
C LEU A 512 -9.28 -24.00 0.38
N ARG A 513 -9.73 -23.62 -0.83
CA ARG A 513 -11.15 -23.53 -1.18
C ARG A 513 -11.87 -24.87 -1.07
N ILE A 514 -11.24 -25.97 -1.50
CA ILE A 514 -11.80 -27.32 -1.32
C ILE A 514 -12.05 -27.60 0.16
N ASN A 515 -11.04 -27.37 1.00
CA ASN A 515 -11.15 -27.56 2.45
C ASN A 515 -12.29 -26.74 3.06
N GLU A 516 -12.43 -25.47 2.68
CA GLU A 516 -13.48 -24.59 3.16
C GLU A 516 -14.88 -25.09 2.74
N ILE A 517 -15.04 -25.56 1.50
CA ILE A 517 -16.29 -26.17 1.04
C ILE A 517 -16.60 -27.43 1.86
N GLU A 518 -15.63 -28.32 2.06
CA GLU A 518 -15.79 -29.60 2.77
C GLU A 518 -16.11 -29.44 4.26
N LYS A 519 -15.55 -28.41 4.91
CA LYS A 519 -15.84 -28.08 6.31
C LYS A 519 -17.17 -27.34 6.49
N SER A 520 -17.73 -26.78 5.42
CA SER A 520 -18.97 -26.01 5.47
C SER A 520 -20.23 -26.89 5.54
N LYS A 521 -21.41 -26.26 5.68
CA LYS A 521 -22.72 -26.93 5.58
C LYS A 521 -23.24 -27.06 4.14
N THR A 522 -22.51 -26.52 3.16
CA THR A 522 -22.85 -26.63 1.74
C THR A 522 -22.03 -27.71 1.06
N SER A 523 -22.25 -27.92 -0.24
CA SER A 523 -21.50 -28.87 -1.06
C SER A 523 -21.28 -28.29 -2.44
N VAL A 524 -20.32 -28.85 -3.19
CA VAL A 524 -20.04 -28.47 -4.57
C VAL A 524 -21.32 -28.51 -5.43
N ASP A 525 -22.16 -29.55 -5.28
CA ASP A 525 -23.44 -29.66 -6.00
C ASP A 525 -24.40 -28.50 -5.72
N LYS A 526 -24.48 -28.06 -4.46
CA LYS A 526 -25.37 -26.96 -4.07
C LYS A 526 -24.88 -25.64 -4.67
N ILE A 527 -23.58 -25.39 -4.61
CA ILE A 527 -22.97 -24.20 -5.20
C ILE A 527 -23.16 -24.22 -6.72
N TRP A 528 -22.86 -25.36 -7.37
CA TRP A 528 -23.10 -25.57 -8.80
C TRP A 528 -24.56 -25.29 -9.17
N PHE A 529 -25.52 -25.82 -8.42
CA PHE A 529 -26.94 -25.55 -8.65
C PHE A 529 -27.26 -24.06 -8.55
N MET A 530 -26.72 -23.34 -7.56
CA MET A 530 -26.89 -21.89 -7.43
C MET A 530 -26.35 -21.14 -8.65
N VAL A 531 -25.18 -21.53 -9.16
CA VAL A 531 -24.57 -20.96 -10.38
C VAL A 531 -25.45 -21.23 -11.61
N GLN A 532 -25.97 -22.45 -11.79
CA GLN A 532 -26.84 -22.77 -12.92
C GLN A 532 -28.13 -21.94 -12.90
N VAL A 533 -28.75 -21.78 -11.72
CA VAL A 533 -29.95 -20.94 -11.57
C VAL A 533 -29.65 -19.47 -11.91
N GLU A 534 -28.52 -18.94 -11.43
CA GLU A 534 -28.09 -17.57 -11.75
C GLU A 534 -27.89 -17.37 -13.26
N ASN A 535 -27.26 -18.33 -13.93
CA ASN A 535 -27.06 -18.30 -15.38
C ASN A 535 -28.38 -18.33 -16.15
N ILE A 536 -29.35 -19.13 -15.71
CA ILE A 536 -30.71 -19.15 -16.31
C ILE A 536 -31.37 -17.78 -16.16
N ILE A 537 -31.31 -17.17 -14.97
CA ILE A 537 -31.90 -15.84 -14.72
C ILE A 537 -31.25 -14.78 -15.60
N LYS A 538 -29.91 -14.73 -15.65
CA LYS A 538 -29.16 -13.80 -16.51
C LYS A 538 -29.49 -13.97 -18.00
N ALA A 539 -29.67 -15.20 -18.46
CA ALA A 539 -30.00 -15.50 -19.86
C ALA A 539 -31.44 -15.07 -20.23
N GLU A 540 -32.38 -15.08 -19.28
CA GLU A 540 -33.73 -14.57 -19.49
C GLU A 540 -33.76 -13.04 -19.55
N ASN A 541 -33.07 -12.37 -18.62
CA ASN A 541 -33.02 -10.90 -18.58
C ASN A 541 -32.32 -10.25 -19.79
N LYS A 542 -31.51 -11.01 -20.54
CA LYS A 542 -30.90 -10.55 -21.80
C LYS A 542 -31.83 -10.66 -23.02
N LYS A 543 -32.98 -11.33 -22.89
CA LYS A 543 -33.95 -11.55 -23.97
C LYS A 543 -35.17 -10.61 -23.88
N GLU A 544 -35.31 -9.90 -22.76
CA GLU A 544 -36.15 -8.71 -22.61
C GLU A 544 -35.35 -7.47 -23.03
#